data_AF-A0A432U5C4-F1
#
_entry.id   AF-A0A432U5C4-F1
#
_cell.length_a   1.000
_cell.length_b   1.000
_cell.length_c   1.000
_cell.angle_alpha   90.00
_cell.angle_beta   90.00
_cell.angle_gamma   90.00
#
_symmetry.space_group_name_H-M   'P 1'
#
loop_
_entity.id
_entity.type
_entity.pdbx_description
1 polymer ?
#
loop_
_entity_poly.entity_id
_entity_poly.type
_entity_poly.pdbx_seq_one_letter_code
_entity_poly.pdbx_strand_id
1 'polypeptide(L)' 'MAFLYEVFADRGYDGVEMLPRGEEGAVLDNADAIVEQYQRFLCEKSFKIDTICFHSDNSASVEALKRLDNA' A
#
# COMPACT_ATOMS: atom_id res chain seq x y z
N MET A 1 -12.42 -6.01 -22.53
CA MET A 1 -11.47 -6.33 -21.45
C MET A 1 -11.59 -5.26 -20.39
N ALA A 2 -11.72 -5.64 -19.12
CA ALA A 2 -11.74 -4.69 -18.01
C ALA A 2 -10.32 -4.56 -17.43
N PHE A 3 -9.93 -3.33 -17.09
CA PHE A 3 -8.70 -3.07 -16.35
C PHE A 3 -8.93 -3.31 -14.85
N LEU A 4 -7.91 -3.86 -14.18
CA LEU A 4 -7.82 -3.91 -12.74
C LEU A 4 -6.84 -2.83 -12.27
N TYR A 5 -7.23 -2.06 -11.27
CA TYR A 5 -6.43 -0.97 -10.72
C TYR A 5 -5.78 -1.42 -9.41
N GLU A 6 -4.46 -1.38 -9.36
CA GLU A 6 -3.64 -1.81 -8.22
C GLU A 6 -3.07 -0.60 -7.49
N VAL A 7 -3.03 -0.67 -6.16
CA VAL A 7 -2.23 0.20 -5.31
C VAL A 7 -1.31 -0.66 -4.43
N PHE A 8 -0.28 -0.04 -3.87
CA PHE A 8 0.77 -0.72 -3.09
C PHE A 8 0.74 -0.21 -1.64
N ALA A 9 0.52 -1.11 -0.69
CA ALA A 9 0.36 -0.78 0.73
C ALA A 9 1.65 -0.26 1.38
N ASP A 10 2.81 -0.62 0.83
CA ASP A 10 4.13 -0.37 1.40
C ASP A 10 4.96 0.65 0.61
N ARG A 11 4.33 1.39 -0.32
CA ARG A 11 4.97 2.46 -1.10
C ARG A 11 4.48 3.83 -0.63
N GLY A 12 5.38 4.80 -0.60
CA GLY A 12 5.01 6.20 -0.39
C GLY A 12 4.38 6.81 -1.64
N TYR A 13 3.46 7.77 -1.45
CA TYR A 13 2.76 8.46 -2.54
C TYR A 13 2.85 9.98 -2.39
N ASP A 14 2.96 10.66 -3.53
CA ASP A 14 2.64 12.08 -3.69
C ASP A 14 1.34 12.18 -4.50
N GLY A 15 0.22 12.41 -3.80
CA GLY A 15 -1.11 12.30 -4.39
C GLY A 15 -1.41 10.86 -4.83
N VAL A 16 -1.54 10.66 -6.15
CA VAL A 16 -1.82 9.34 -6.77
C VAL A 16 -0.57 8.67 -7.34
N GLU A 17 0.55 9.39 -7.39
CA GLU A 17 1.80 8.89 -7.94
C GLU A 17 2.68 8.32 -6.82
N MET A 18 3.35 7.19 -7.08
CA MET A 18 4.31 6.64 -6.12
C MET A 18 5.60 7.45 -6.13
N LEU A 19 6.17 7.64 -4.93
CA LEU A 19 7.51 8.21 -4.80
C LEU A 19 8.56 7.30 -5.48
N PRO A 20 9.52 7.86 -6.23
CA PRO A 20 10.67 7.13 -6.76
C PRO A 20 11.44 6.41 -5.66
N ARG A 21 11.91 5.17 -5.92
CA ARG A 21 12.55 4.33 -4.90
C ARG A 21 13.77 4.95 -4.20
N GLY A 22 14.45 5.91 -4.83
CA GLY A 22 15.60 6.60 -4.25
C GLY A 22 15.25 7.73 -3.28
N GLU A 23 13.98 8.07 -3.14
CA GLU A 23 13.52 9.16 -2.27
C GLU A 23 13.18 8.66 -0.87
N GLU A 24 13.36 9.54 0.11
CA GLU A 24 12.99 9.28 1.49
C GLU A 24 11.47 9.04 1.59
N GLY A 25 11.08 8.00 2.34
CA GLY A 25 9.67 7.60 2.47
C GLY A 25 9.09 6.84 1.27
N ALA A 26 9.88 6.54 0.23
CA ALA A 26 9.39 5.81 -0.94
C ALA A 26 8.99 4.35 -0.67
N VAL A 27 9.56 3.76 0.38
CA VAL A 27 9.18 2.47 0.94
C VAL A 27 8.87 2.68 2.42
N LEU A 28 7.68 2.26 2.85
CA LEU A 28 7.31 2.31 4.26
C LEU A 28 7.98 1.13 4.98
N ASP A 29 8.76 1.43 6.01
CA ASP A 29 9.51 0.47 6.83
C ASP A 29 8.87 0.19 8.19
N ASN A 30 7.71 0.79 8.45
CA ASN A 30 6.91 0.60 9.65
C ASN A 30 5.57 -0.10 9.32
N ALA A 31 5.32 -1.23 9.97
CA ALA A 31 4.08 -1.99 9.80
C ALA A 31 2.82 -1.19 10.14
N ASP A 32 2.88 -0.31 11.16
CA ASP A 32 1.72 0.52 11.53
C ASP A 32 1.36 1.50 10.41
N ALA A 33 2.36 2.15 9.79
CA ALA A 33 2.15 3.04 8.66
C ALA A 33 1.53 2.32 7.45
N ILE A 34 1.93 1.06 7.21
CA ILE A 34 1.39 0.23 6.13
C ILE A 34 -0.06 -0.16 6.41
N VAL A 35 -0.40 -0.53 7.66
CA VAL A 35 -1.78 -0.82 8.07
C VAL A 35 -2.66 0.43 7.92
N GLU A 36 -2.19 1.59 8.37
CA GLU A 36 -2.90 2.86 8.20
C GLU A 36 -3.13 3.19 6.71
N GLN A 37 -2.12 2.99 5.87
CA GLN A 37 -2.25 3.18 4.43
C GLN A 37 -3.24 2.21 3.79
N TYR A 38 -3.23 0.93 4.19
CA TYR A 38 -4.22 -0.05 3.75
C TYR A 38 -5.65 0.40 4.09
N GLN A 39 -5.89 0.84 5.33
CA GLN A 39 -7.20 1.34 5.76
C GLN A 39 -7.61 2.59 4.98
N ARG A 40 -6.65 3.48 4.67
CA ARG A 40 -6.88 4.65 3.81
C ARG A 40 -7.36 4.23 2.42
N PHE A 41 -6.72 3.24 1.80
CA PHE A 41 -7.15 2.73 0.48
C PHE A 41 -8.53 2.06 0.52
N LEU A 42 -8.87 1.32 1.58
CA LEU A 42 -10.23 0.76 1.72
C LEU A 42 -11.31 1.87 1.83
N CYS A 43 -10.98 2.97 2.49
CA CYS A 43 -11.87 4.12 2.65
C CYS A 43 -11.94 5.00 1.41
N GLU A 44 -10.97 4.90 0.50
CA GLU A 44 -10.93 5.69 -0.73
C GLU A 44 -12.09 5.33 -1.67
N LYS A 45 -12.70 6.35 -2.28
CA LYS A 45 -13.87 6.24 -3.16
C LYS A 45 -13.75 7.10 -4.42
N SER A 46 -12.75 7.99 -4.48
CA SER A 46 -12.52 8.88 -5.63
C SER A 46 -11.99 8.14 -6.87
N PHE A 47 -11.38 6.97 -6.68
CA PHE A 47 -10.97 6.08 -7.76
C PHE A 47 -11.20 4.61 -7.39
N LYS A 48 -11.24 3.76 -8.42
CA LYS A 48 -11.41 2.32 -8.29
C LYS A 48 -10.09 1.70 -7.86
N ILE A 49 -10.12 0.90 -6.79
CA ILE A 49 -9.02 0.05 -6.34
C ILE A 49 -9.54 -1.38 -6.36
N ASP A 50 -8.97 -2.21 -7.20
CA ASP A 50 -9.34 -3.63 -7.34
C ASP A 50 -8.46 -4.53 -6.50
N THR A 51 -7.20 -4.14 -6.27
CA THR A 51 -6.24 -4.93 -5.51
C THR A 51 -5.23 -4.03 -4.79
N ILE A 52 -4.76 -4.49 -3.63
CA ILE A 52 -3.75 -3.82 -2.81
C ILE A 52 -2.59 -4.79 -2.65
N CYS A 53 -1.42 -4.41 -3.15
CA CYS A 53 -0.21 -5.23 -3.14
C CYS A 53 0.63 -4.99 -1.88
N PHE A 54 1.17 -6.09 -1.36
CA PHE A 54 2.14 -6.12 -0.26
C PHE A 54 3.38 -6.86 -0.75
N HIS A 55 4.55 -6.21 -0.73
CA HIS A 55 5.77 -6.85 -1.19
C HIS A 55 6.40 -7.70 -0.09
N SER A 56 6.73 -8.95 -0.40
CA SER A 56 7.32 -9.90 0.55
C SER A 56 8.81 -9.66 0.83
N ASP A 57 9.48 -8.84 0.01
CA ASP A 57 10.86 -8.39 0.24
C ASP A 57 10.95 -7.27 1.30
N ASN A 58 9.81 -6.68 1.69
CA ASN A 58 9.71 -5.74 2.81
C ASN A 58 9.16 -6.44 4.06
N SER A 59 10.01 -6.63 5.08
CA SER A 59 9.62 -7.30 6.33
C SER A 59 8.49 -6.57 7.07
N ALA A 60 8.42 -5.24 7.00
CA ALA A 60 7.34 -4.45 7.59
C ALA A 60 6.01 -4.69 6.86
N SER A 61 6.05 -4.92 5.54
CA SER A 61 4.88 -5.24 4.72
C SER A 61 4.32 -6.63 5.06
N VAL A 62 5.19 -7.62 5.23
CA VAL A 62 4.81 -8.96 5.68
C VAL A 62 4.21 -8.92 7.09
N GLU A 63 4.80 -8.14 7.99
CA GLU A 63 4.28 -7.95 9.35
C GLU A 63 2.92 -7.24 9.35
N ALA A 64 2.76 -6.18 8.56
CA ALA A 64 1.49 -5.48 8.41
C ALA A 64 0.38 -6.41 7.92
N LEU A 65 0.65 -7.22 6.88
CA LEU A 65 -0.33 -8.15 6.33
C LEU A 65 -0.83 -9.16 7.38
N LYS A 66 0.04 -9.62 8.28
CA LYS A 66 -0.35 -10.53 9.39
C LYS A 66 -1.25 -9.89 10.44
N ARG A 67 -1.25 -8.56 10.56
CA ARG A 67 -2.08 -7.81 11.51
C ARG A 67 -3.48 -7.53 10.97
N LEU A 68 -3.68 -7.67 9.67
CA LEU A 68 -4.96 -7.42 9.03
C LEU A 68 -5.81 -8.70 9.08
N ASP A 69 -6.90 -8.66 9.84
CA ASP A 69 -7.90 -9.71 9.80
C ASP A 69 -8.63 -9.69 8.45
N ASN A 70 -8.55 -10.77 7.68
CA ASN A 70 -9.17 -10.94 6.36
C ASN A 70 -8.62 -10.02 5.23
N ALA A 71 -7.32 -9.71 5.23
CA ALA A 71 -6.64 -9.15 4.05
C ALA A 71 -6.31 -10.23 3.00
#